data_AF-A0A231RFL1-F1
#
_entry.id   AF-A0A231RFL1-F1
#
_cell.length_a   1.000
_cell.length_b   1.000
_cell.length_c   1.000
_cell.angle_alpha   90.00
_cell.angle_beta   90.00
_cell.angle_gamma   90.00
#
_symmetry.space_group_name_H-M   'P 1'
#
loop_
_entity.id
_entity.type
_entity.pdbx_description
1 polymer ?
#
loop_
_entity_poly.entity_id
_entity_poly.type
_entity_poly.pdbx_seq_one_letter_code
_entity_poly.pdbx_strand_id
1 'polypeptide(L)'
;MKLLALVAAVSILNVVVLSPGLVGVGFGESALETAIGVTLPLASVVALLLGSYAILHKPQEPTPPLRQLQSREDFAAALSRYKRVRLLEEDIEHAVEQLDRIRKKKETLLQVLSQRFQPEELSYSKFASAIAGAESLFYRNVRSVLNRLQAFDESEFESLGSRRAARMPRELLQMRAEMLNEFLGFVKYSIGMNEEILLKLDRLLLEITRLDAFEPGDIEEMPCMKEIDALIRQTKHYR
;
A
#
# COMPACT_ATOMS: atom_id res chain seq x y z
N MET A 1 10.83 -14.08 -9.60
CA MET A 1 12.00 -14.22 -10.50
C MET A 1 13.30 -14.61 -9.78
N LYS A 2 13.74 -13.92 -8.73
CA LYS A 2 15.03 -14.19 -8.07
C LYS A 2 15.17 -15.59 -7.46
N LEU A 3 14.10 -16.12 -6.86
CA LEU A 3 14.11 -17.47 -6.25
C LEU A 3 14.17 -18.57 -7.32
N LEU A 4 13.42 -18.41 -8.42
CA LEU A 4 13.49 -19.29 -9.59
C LEU A 4 14.88 -19.30 -10.21
N ALA A 5 15.53 -18.13 -10.32
CA ALA A 5 16.89 -18.03 -10.83
C ALA A 5 17.91 -18.73 -9.91
N LEU A 6 17.76 -18.63 -8.59
CA LEU A 6 18.61 -19.33 -7.62
C LEU A 6 18.47 -20.85 -7.76
N VAL A 7 17.22 -21.35 -7.81
CA VAL A 7 16.93 -22.78 -7.99
C VAL A 7 17.49 -23.28 -9.32
N ALA A 8 17.26 -22.55 -10.41
CA ALA A 8 17.77 -22.92 -11.73
C ALA A 8 19.31 -22.98 -11.76
N ALA A 9 19.99 -21.99 -11.20
CA ALA A 9 21.45 -21.94 -11.17
C ALA A 9 22.05 -23.11 -10.37
N VAL A 10 21.51 -23.41 -9.19
CA VAL A 10 21.97 -24.53 -8.35
C VAL A 10 21.71 -25.87 -9.03
N SER A 11 20.55 -26.04 -9.66
CA SER A 11 20.23 -27.27 -10.39
C SER A 11 21.15 -27.49 -11.58
N ILE A 12 21.40 -26.45 -12.39
CA ILE A 12 22.32 -26.52 -13.54
C ILE A 12 23.73 -26.90 -13.07
N LEU A 13 24.22 -26.27 -11.98
CA LEU A 13 25.55 -26.56 -11.44
C LEU A 13 25.70 -28.03 -11.03
N ASN A 14 24.72 -28.58 -10.31
CA ASN A 14 24.75 -29.99 -9.91
C ASN A 14 24.70 -30.93 -11.11
N VAL A 15 23.87 -30.63 -12.12
CA VAL A 15 23.81 -31.44 -13.35
C VAL A 15 25.14 -31.40 -14.11
N VAL A 16 25.77 -30.23 -14.24
CA VAL A 16 27.05 -30.10 -14.96
C VAL A 16 28.16 -30.90 -14.28
N VAL A 17 28.25 -30.82 -12.94
CA VAL A 17 29.35 -31.43 -12.19
C VAL A 17 29.16 -32.94 -11.98
N LEU A 18 27.92 -33.39 -11.70
CA LEU A 18 27.64 -34.78 -11.34
C LEU A 18 27.21 -35.66 -12.53
N SER A 19 26.85 -35.07 -13.67
CA SER A 19 26.46 -35.85 -14.85
C SER A 19 27.67 -36.50 -15.53
N PRO A 20 27.67 -37.83 -15.73
CA PRO A 20 28.73 -38.54 -16.44
C PRO A 20 28.94 -38.07 -17.90
N GLY A 21 27.94 -37.42 -18.50
CA GLY A 21 28.03 -36.88 -19.86
C GLY A 21 28.72 -35.50 -19.94
N LEU A 22 29.13 -34.93 -18.81
CA LEU A 22 29.80 -33.63 -18.72
C LEU A 22 31.10 -33.76 -17.90
N VAL A 23 31.14 -33.26 -16.66
CA VAL A 23 32.33 -33.41 -15.79
C VAL A 23 32.37 -34.79 -15.14
N GLY A 24 31.21 -35.32 -14.73
CA GLY A 24 31.08 -36.70 -14.29
C GLY A 24 31.82 -37.03 -12.99
N VAL A 25 31.80 -36.14 -11.99
CA VAL A 25 32.42 -36.45 -10.69
C VAL A 25 31.71 -37.65 -10.05
N GLY A 26 32.39 -38.79 -10.06
CA GLY A 26 31.89 -40.06 -9.60
C GLY A 26 32.15 -40.33 -8.12
N PHE A 27 31.54 -41.40 -7.61
CA PHE A 27 31.81 -41.92 -6.28
C PHE A 27 32.81 -43.08 -6.40
N GLY A 28 34.01 -42.94 -5.82
CA GLY A 28 34.95 -44.05 -5.65
C GLY A 28 36.15 -44.13 -6.60
N GLU A 29 36.35 -43.18 -7.52
CA GLU A 29 37.55 -43.15 -8.38
C GLU A 29 38.76 -42.53 -7.66
N SER A 30 38.54 -41.45 -6.90
CA SER A 30 39.53 -40.88 -5.98
C SER A 30 38.88 -40.32 -4.72
N ALA A 31 39.68 -40.17 -3.65
CA ALA A 31 39.24 -39.53 -2.42
C ALA A 31 38.76 -38.08 -2.67
N LEU A 32 39.38 -37.39 -3.62
CA LEU A 32 39.03 -36.02 -4.00
C LEU A 32 37.68 -35.95 -4.73
N GLU A 33 37.45 -36.80 -5.73
CA GLU A 33 36.17 -36.85 -6.45
C GLU A 33 35.03 -37.26 -5.52
N THR A 34 35.26 -38.25 -4.66
CA THR A 34 34.26 -38.67 -3.68
C THR A 34 33.92 -37.53 -2.71
N ALA A 35 34.92 -36.77 -2.24
CA ALA A 35 34.69 -35.61 -1.40
C ALA A 35 33.88 -34.52 -2.12
N ILE A 36 34.20 -34.23 -3.38
CA ILE A 36 33.48 -33.23 -4.18
C ILE A 36 32.05 -33.69 -4.46
N GLY A 37 31.86 -34.95 -4.86
CA GLY A 37 30.56 -35.55 -5.19
C GLY A 37 29.58 -35.57 -4.02
N VAL A 38 30.08 -35.66 -2.77
CA VAL A 38 29.25 -35.59 -1.55
C VAL A 38 29.07 -34.15 -1.07
N THR A 39 30.13 -33.34 -1.11
CA THR A 39 30.09 -31.99 -0.54
C THR A 39 29.26 -31.03 -1.40
N LEU A 40 29.30 -31.16 -2.72
CA LEU A 40 28.62 -30.24 -3.63
C LEU A 40 27.07 -30.28 -3.49
N PRO A 41 26.41 -31.45 -3.44
CA PRO A 41 24.97 -31.51 -3.15
C PRO A 41 24.63 -30.93 -1.78
N LEU A 42 25.43 -31.23 -0.75
CA LEU A 42 25.18 -30.73 0.60
C LEU A 42 25.30 -29.20 0.66
N ALA A 43 26.37 -28.65 0.08
CA ALA A 43 26.56 -27.21 -0.04
C ALA A 43 25.43 -26.56 -0.87
N SER A 44 24.94 -27.24 -1.90
CA SER A 44 23.81 -26.78 -2.72
C SER A 44 22.51 -26.69 -1.92
N VAL A 45 22.23 -27.67 -1.06
CA VAL A 45 21.06 -27.64 -0.15
C VAL A 45 21.19 -26.47 0.83
N VAL A 46 22.37 -26.29 1.44
CA VAL A 46 22.62 -25.17 2.36
C VAL A 46 22.47 -23.83 1.64
N ALA A 47 23.02 -23.70 0.43
CA ALA A 47 22.90 -22.48 -0.38
C ALA A 47 21.46 -22.17 -0.76
N LEU A 48 20.65 -23.18 -1.09
CA LEU A 48 19.21 -23.01 -1.36
C LEU A 48 18.46 -22.57 -0.11
N LEU A 49 18.74 -23.16 1.06
CA LEU A 49 18.09 -22.80 2.32
C LEU A 49 18.44 -21.36 2.73
N LEU A 50 19.74 -21.03 2.82
CA LEU A 50 20.21 -19.70 3.22
C LEU A 50 19.85 -18.64 2.17
N GLY A 51 20.02 -18.94 0.89
CA GLY A 51 19.69 -18.04 -0.20
C GLY A 51 18.18 -17.77 -0.28
N SER A 52 17.34 -18.80 -0.14
CA SER A 52 15.89 -18.61 -0.10
C SER A 52 15.49 -17.80 1.13
N TYR A 53 16.05 -18.12 2.30
CA TYR A 53 15.81 -17.36 3.53
C TYR A 53 16.15 -15.88 3.36
N ALA A 54 17.33 -15.56 2.82
CA ALA A 54 17.78 -14.18 2.59
C ALA A 54 16.95 -13.44 1.52
N ILE A 55 16.47 -14.13 0.48
CA ILE A 55 15.61 -13.53 -0.56
C ILE A 55 14.20 -13.27 -0.02
N LEU A 56 13.64 -14.20 0.76
CA LEU A 56 12.29 -14.11 1.34
C LEU A 56 12.23 -13.11 2.50
N HIS A 57 13.28 -13.04 3.31
CA HIS A 57 13.39 -12.15 4.48
C HIS A 57 14.25 -10.93 4.20
N LYS A 58 14.43 -10.57 2.92
CA LYS A 58 15.16 -9.35 2.56
C LYS A 58 14.51 -8.19 3.33
N PRO A 59 15.26 -7.46 4.17
CA PRO A 59 14.70 -6.34 4.92
C PRO A 59 14.00 -5.43 3.91
N GLN A 60 12.73 -5.11 4.16
CA GLN A 60 12.07 -4.07 3.39
C GLN A 60 12.99 -2.85 3.43
N GLU A 61 13.31 -2.30 2.26
CA GLU A 61 14.08 -1.06 2.21
C GLU A 61 13.43 -0.06 3.17
N PRO A 62 14.23 0.69 3.95
CA PRO A 62 13.69 1.62 4.92
C PRO A 62 12.71 2.54 4.20
N THR A 63 11.42 2.41 4.50
CA THR A 63 10.38 3.14 3.77
C THR A 63 10.70 4.63 3.88
N PRO A 64 10.63 5.36 2.76
CA PRO A 64 11.03 6.76 2.73
C PRO A 64 10.34 7.57 3.84
N PRO A 65 11.01 8.61 4.39
CA PRO A 65 10.35 9.54 5.30
C PRO A 65 9.05 10.06 4.66
N LEU A 66 8.02 10.35 5.46
CA LEU A 66 6.66 10.67 4.96
C LEU A 66 6.62 11.75 3.86
N ARG A 67 7.60 12.67 3.87
CA ARG A 67 7.78 13.73 2.87
C ARG A 67 8.14 13.22 1.46
N GLN A 68 8.67 12.00 1.36
CA GLN A 68 9.14 11.36 0.14
C GLN A 68 8.19 10.27 -0.38
N LEU A 69 7.05 10.03 0.28
CA LEU A 69 6.04 9.10 -0.23
C LEU A 69 5.45 9.66 -1.53
N GLN A 70 5.65 8.95 -2.63
CA GLN A 70 5.18 9.36 -3.96
C GLN A 70 4.26 8.31 -4.59
N SER A 71 4.55 7.03 -4.35
CA SER A 71 3.80 5.93 -4.94
C SER A 71 2.75 5.36 -3.99
N ARG A 72 1.74 4.71 -4.57
CA ARG A 72 0.75 3.93 -3.83
C ARG A 72 1.42 2.89 -2.94
N GLU A 73 2.45 2.23 -3.46
CA GLU A 73 3.24 1.22 -2.77
C GLU A 73 3.91 1.80 -1.52
N ASP A 74 4.44 3.04 -1.61
CA ASP A 74 5.02 3.73 -0.46
C ASP A 74 3.97 3.99 0.63
N PHE A 75 2.78 4.47 0.24
CA PHE A 75 1.68 4.70 1.18
C PHE A 75 1.17 3.40 1.82
N ALA A 76 1.00 2.34 1.03
CA ALA A 76 0.58 1.03 1.52
C ALA A 76 1.60 0.43 2.48
N ALA A 77 2.90 0.52 2.16
CA ALA A 77 3.97 0.06 3.03
C ALA A 77 4.01 0.86 4.35
N ALA A 78 3.86 2.18 4.28
CA ALA A 78 3.84 3.05 5.46
C ALA A 78 2.63 2.75 6.38
N LEU A 79 1.44 2.59 5.82
CA LEU A 79 0.23 2.22 6.58
C LEU A 79 0.37 0.83 7.20
N SER A 80 0.89 -0.14 6.45
CA SER A 80 0.99 -1.54 6.88
C SER A 80 1.82 -1.75 8.15
N ARG A 81 2.69 -0.79 8.50
CA ARG A 81 3.43 -0.79 9.77
C ARG A 81 2.52 -0.79 11.00
N TYR A 82 1.34 -0.19 10.87
CA TYR A 82 0.37 -0.03 11.95
C TYR A 82 -0.64 -1.17 12.02
N LYS A 83 -0.59 -2.15 11.10
CA LYS A 83 -1.48 -3.34 11.15
C LYS A 83 -1.31 -4.19 12.40
N ARG A 84 -0.13 -4.15 13.02
CA ARG A 84 0.15 -4.89 14.27
C ARG A 84 -0.41 -4.19 15.51
N VAL A 85 -0.81 -2.93 15.39
CA VAL A 85 -1.42 -2.18 16.48
C VAL A 85 -2.89 -2.58 16.55
N ARG A 86 -3.24 -3.36 17.57
CA ARG A 86 -4.55 -4.03 17.68
C ARG A 86 -5.76 -3.09 17.53
N LEU A 87 -5.65 -1.84 18.01
CA LEU A 87 -6.73 -0.85 17.91
C LEU A 87 -6.91 -0.25 16.52
N LEU A 88 -5.88 -0.32 15.68
CA LEU A 88 -5.83 0.29 14.36
C LEU A 88 -5.88 -0.75 13.25
N GLU A 89 -5.75 -2.03 13.56
CA GLU A 89 -5.64 -3.12 12.59
C GLU A 89 -6.70 -3.06 11.49
N GLU A 90 -7.99 -3.04 11.88
CA GLU A 90 -9.13 -2.98 10.96
C GLU A 90 -9.14 -1.68 10.14
N ASP A 91 -8.95 -0.54 10.81
CA ASP A 91 -8.93 0.79 10.16
C ASP A 91 -7.81 0.88 9.12
N ILE A 92 -6.62 0.36 9.46
CA ILE A 92 -5.44 0.37 8.58
C ILE A 92 -5.58 -0.62 7.43
N GLU A 93 -6.16 -1.80 7.68
CA GLU A 93 -6.46 -2.74 6.62
C GLU A 93 -7.42 -2.13 5.61
N HIS A 94 -8.51 -1.52 6.08
CA HIS A 94 -9.46 -0.82 5.23
C HIS A 94 -8.80 0.33 4.45
N ALA A 95 -7.95 1.14 5.09
CA ALA A 95 -7.21 2.21 4.42
C ALA A 95 -6.29 1.70 3.30
N VAL A 96 -5.64 0.54 3.50
CA VAL A 96 -4.80 -0.11 2.49
C VAL A 96 -5.64 -0.62 1.32
N GLU A 97 -6.81 -1.20 1.57
CA GLU A 97 -7.73 -1.62 0.50
C GLU A 97 -8.24 -0.44 -0.33
N GLN A 98 -8.51 0.70 0.31
CA GLN A 98 -8.94 1.91 -0.38
C GLN A 98 -7.88 2.42 -1.37
N LEU A 99 -6.58 2.23 -1.12
CA LEU A 99 -5.50 2.57 -2.06
C LEU A 99 -5.58 1.79 -3.38
N ASP A 100 -6.04 0.53 -3.32
CA ASP A 100 -6.26 -0.27 -4.52
C ASP A 100 -7.51 0.18 -5.27
N ARG A 101 -8.56 0.52 -4.52
CA ARG A 101 -9.84 0.96 -5.07
C ARG A 101 -9.70 2.29 -5.80
N ILE A 102 -8.99 3.28 -5.25
CA ILE A 102 -8.80 4.59 -5.90
C ILE A 102 -8.08 4.46 -7.24
N ARG A 103 -7.03 3.62 -7.31
CA ARG A 103 -6.27 3.36 -8.54
C ARG A 103 -7.18 2.77 -9.62
N LYS A 104 -7.88 1.68 -9.30
CA LYS A 104 -8.78 1.00 -10.23
C LYS A 104 -9.89 1.93 -10.71
N LYS A 105 -10.51 2.72 -9.82
CA LYS A 105 -11.57 3.66 -10.18
C LYS A 105 -11.07 4.75 -11.12
N LYS A 106 -9.91 5.34 -10.86
CA LYS A 106 -9.28 6.33 -11.75
C LYS A 106 -9.03 5.74 -13.14
N GLU A 107 -8.42 4.55 -13.21
CA GLU A 107 -8.14 3.87 -14.48
C GLU A 107 -9.43 3.63 -15.28
N THR A 108 -10.47 3.09 -14.64
CA THR A 108 -11.78 2.86 -15.26
C THR A 108 -12.43 4.16 -15.73
N LEU A 109 -12.41 5.21 -14.90
CA LEU A 109 -12.99 6.51 -15.24
C LEU A 109 -12.31 7.13 -16.46
N LEU A 110 -10.97 7.14 -16.49
CA LEU A 110 -10.22 7.67 -17.65
C LEU A 110 -10.46 6.85 -18.91
N GLN A 111 -10.59 5.53 -18.78
CA GLN A 111 -10.92 4.64 -19.89
C GLN A 111 -12.32 4.98 -20.46
N VAL A 112 -13.35 5.04 -19.61
CA VAL A 112 -14.71 5.38 -20.03
C VAL A 112 -14.78 6.79 -20.61
N LEU A 113 -14.04 7.73 -20.04
CA LEU A 113 -13.94 9.10 -20.54
C LEU A 113 -13.35 9.13 -21.96
N SER A 114 -12.27 8.39 -22.20
CA SER A 114 -11.62 8.30 -23.53
C SER A 114 -12.47 7.61 -24.60
N GLN A 115 -13.44 6.79 -24.20
CA GLN A 115 -14.40 6.18 -25.14
C GLN A 115 -15.49 7.16 -25.59
N ARG A 116 -15.68 8.26 -24.85
CA ARG A 116 -16.77 9.22 -25.09
C ARG A 116 -16.31 10.57 -25.62
N PHE A 117 -15.14 11.03 -25.21
CA PHE A 117 -14.60 12.34 -25.58
C PHE A 117 -13.17 12.18 -26.10
N GLN A 118 -12.81 13.00 -27.08
CA GLN A 118 -11.41 13.13 -27.50
C GLN A 118 -10.61 13.85 -26.40
N PRO A 119 -9.33 13.50 -26.18
CA PRO A 119 -8.49 14.14 -25.17
C PRO A 119 -8.35 15.66 -25.31
N GLU A 120 -8.49 16.19 -26.52
CA GLU A 120 -8.40 17.62 -26.84
C GLU A 120 -9.69 18.38 -26.48
N GLU A 121 -10.79 17.68 -26.21
CA GLU A 121 -12.06 18.30 -25.86
C GLU A 121 -12.02 18.89 -24.44
N LEU A 122 -12.62 20.06 -24.30
CA LEU A 122 -12.75 20.73 -23.00
C LEU A 122 -13.49 19.84 -21.98
N SER A 123 -14.51 19.10 -22.44
CA SER A 123 -15.26 18.14 -21.63
C SER A 123 -14.37 17.06 -21.03
N TYR A 124 -13.47 16.48 -21.83
CA TYR A 124 -12.49 15.50 -21.36
C TYR A 124 -11.59 16.12 -20.28
N SER A 125 -11.00 17.29 -20.56
CA SER A 125 -10.10 17.96 -19.63
C SER A 125 -10.76 18.28 -18.28
N LYS A 126 -12.05 18.68 -18.28
CA LYS A 126 -12.79 18.98 -17.05
C LYS A 126 -12.98 17.75 -16.19
N PHE A 127 -13.48 16.65 -16.75
CA PHE A 127 -13.64 15.40 -16.01
C PHE A 127 -12.30 14.84 -15.53
N ALA A 128 -11.28 14.80 -16.39
CA ALA A 128 -9.95 14.34 -16.03
C ALA A 128 -9.35 15.14 -14.86
N SER A 129 -9.55 16.46 -14.85
CA SER A 129 -9.10 17.34 -13.78
C SER A 129 -9.82 17.05 -12.45
N ALA A 130 -11.14 16.83 -12.48
CA ALA A 130 -11.90 16.47 -11.28
C ALA A 130 -11.47 15.10 -10.71
N ILE A 131 -11.25 14.11 -11.57
CA ILE A 131 -10.73 12.78 -11.19
C ILE A 131 -9.35 12.90 -10.53
N ALA A 132 -8.43 13.66 -11.15
CA ALA A 132 -7.09 13.89 -10.59
C ALA A 132 -7.13 14.68 -9.27
N GLY A 133 -8.05 15.64 -9.15
CA GLY A 133 -8.28 16.41 -7.93
C GLY A 133 -8.76 15.53 -6.77
N ALA A 134 -9.71 14.64 -7.03
CA ALA A 134 -10.21 13.66 -6.07
C ALA A 134 -9.12 12.69 -5.61
N GLU A 135 -8.31 12.16 -6.53
CA GLU A 135 -7.17 11.31 -6.21
C GLU A 135 -6.12 12.06 -5.37
N SER A 136 -5.77 13.29 -5.74
CA SER A 136 -4.84 14.12 -4.98
C SER A 136 -5.33 14.38 -3.55
N LEU A 137 -6.63 14.60 -3.38
CA LEU A 137 -7.26 14.75 -2.08
C LEU A 137 -7.15 13.46 -1.27
N PHE A 138 -7.49 12.32 -1.87
CA PHE A 138 -7.39 11.00 -1.24
C PHE A 138 -5.98 10.75 -0.68
N TYR A 139 -4.93 10.90 -1.48
CA TYR A 139 -3.55 10.66 -1.02
C TYR A 139 -3.09 11.68 0.03
N ARG A 140 -3.60 12.91 -0.01
CA ARG A 140 -3.33 13.92 1.02
C ARG A 140 -3.94 13.53 2.36
N ASN A 141 -5.17 13.02 2.37
CA ASN A 141 -5.80 12.51 3.57
C ASN A 141 -5.02 11.31 4.13
N VAL A 142 -4.61 10.36 3.28
CA VAL A 142 -3.76 9.23 3.71
C VAL A 142 -2.44 9.73 4.33
N ARG A 143 -1.80 10.74 3.74
CA ARG A 143 -0.61 11.37 4.33
C ARG A 143 -0.91 12.01 5.69
N SER A 144 -2.06 12.65 5.85
CA SER A 144 -2.47 13.22 7.13
C SER A 144 -2.67 12.16 8.21
N VAL A 145 -3.27 11.02 7.85
CA VAL A 145 -3.39 9.85 8.73
C VAL A 145 -2.01 9.36 9.15
N LEU A 146 -1.10 9.15 8.20
CA LEU A 146 0.27 8.72 8.49
C LEU A 146 1.04 9.69 9.38
N ASN A 147 0.90 11.01 9.16
CA ASN A 147 1.51 12.02 10.02
C ASN A 147 0.99 11.91 11.46
N ARG A 148 -0.32 11.67 11.65
CA ARG A 148 -0.91 11.47 12.98
C ARG A 148 -0.40 10.16 13.58
N LEU A 149 -0.41 9.06 12.83
CA LEU A 149 0.11 7.75 13.24
C LEU A 149 1.59 7.78 13.65
N GLN A 150 2.41 8.65 13.08
CA GLN A 150 3.81 8.78 13.49
C GLN A 150 3.97 9.31 14.92
N ALA A 151 3.00 10.10 15.41
CA ALA A 151 2.99 10.61 16.78
C ALA A 151 2.36 9.62 17.79
N PHE A 152 1.89 8.46 17.33
CA PHE A 152 1.26 7.45 18.18
C PHE A 152 2.30 6.60 18.90
N ASP A 153 2.19 6.52 20.22
CA ASP A 153 2.97 5.61 21.06
C ASP A 153 2.06 4.50 21.60
N GLU A 154 2.23 3.28 21.09
CA GLU A 154 1.47 2.10 21.51
C GLU A 154 1.75 1.72 22.97
N SER A 155 2.96 1.96 23.47
CA SER A 155 3.35 1.60 24.83
C SER A 155 2.66 2.49 25.88
N GLU A 156 2.38 3.75 25.53
CA GLU A 156 1.58 4.63 26.38
C GLU A 156 0.14 4.13 26.51
N PHE A 157 -0.38 3.48 25.47
CA PHE A 157 -1.71 2.89 25.48
C PHE A 157 -1.80 1.60 26.32
N GLU A 158 -0.89 0.64 26.11
CA GLU A 158 -0.88 -0.60 26.91
C GLU A 158 -0.79 -0.31 28.42
N SER A 159 -0.17 0.82 28.76
CA SER A 159 -0.03 1.27 30.14
C SER A 159 -1.38 1.61 30.82
N LEU A 160 -2.44 1.97 30.07
CA LEU A 160 -3.76 2.36 30.60
C LEU A 160 -4.52 1.20 31.27
N GLY A 161 -4.28 -0.04 30.85
CA GLY A 161 -4.84 -1.25 31.48
C GLY A 161 -3.91 -1.92 32.48
N SER A 162 -2.72 -1.36 32.70
CA SER A 162 -1.64 -2.01 33.45
C SER A 162 -1.62 -1.62 34.93
N ARG A 163 -0.81 -2.32 35.74
CA ARG A 163 -0.49 -1.91 37.12
C ARG A 163 0.09 -0.49 37.22
N ARG A 164 0.63 0.06 36.11
CA ARG A 164 1.14 1.43 36.03
C ARG A 164 0.00 2.45 36.01
N ALA A 165 -1.12 2.15 35.35
CA ALA A 165 -2.33 2.97 35.40
C ALA A 165 -2.91 3.05 36.80
N ALA A 166 -2.91 1.95 37.56
CA ALA A 166 -3.39 1.93 38.95
C ALA A 166 -2.60 2.86 39.90
N ARG A 167 -1.41 3.32 39.51
CA ARG A 167 -0.58 4.27 40.27
C ARG A 167 -0.75 5.73 39.83
N MET A 168 -1.51 5.98 38.76
CA MET A 168 -1.69 7.31 38.19
C MET A 168 -2.96 7.98 38.77
N PRO A 169 -2.96 9.30 39.01
CA PRO A 169 -4.17 10.06 39.32
C PRO A 169 -5.26 9.82 38.29
N ARG A 170 -6.52 9.75 38.74
CA ARG A 170 -7.67 9.44 37.87
C ARG A 170 -7.87 10.49 36.79
N GLU A 171 -7.62 11.76 37.12
CA GLU A 171 -7.73 12.89 36.20
C GLU A 171 -6.76 12.74 35.02
N LEU A 172 -5.53 12.30 35.28
CA LEU A 172 -4.52 12.07 34.24
C LEU A 172 -4.84 10.85 33.36
N LEU A 173 -5.43 9.79 33.95
CA LEU A 173 -5.91 8.64 33.18
C LEU A 173 -7.04 9.03 32.23
N GLN A 174 -7.98 9.85 32.70
CA GLN A 174 -9.08 10.33 31.88
C GLN A 174 -8.57 11.20 30.73
N MET A 175 -7.67 12.16 31.00
CA MET A 175 -7.09 13.01 29.97
C MET A 175 -6.32 12.21 28.89
N ARG A 176 -5.62 11.13 29.30
CA ARG A 176 -4.97 10.21 28.35
C ARG A 176 -5.98 9.44 27.48
N ALA A 177 -7.07 8.95 28.08
CA ALA A 177 -8.12 8.26 27.35
C ALA A 177 -8.84 9.17 26.35
N GLU A 178 -9.08 10.43 26.72
CA GLU A 178 -9.68 11.44 25.84
C GLU A 178 -8.79 11.74 24.63
N MET A 179 -7.49 11.95 24.85
CA MET A 179 -6.51 12.16 23.78
C MET A 179 -6.44 10.98 22.81
N LEU A 180 -6.47 9.75 23.33
CA LEU A 180 -6.53 8.54 22.51
C LEU A 180 -7.80 8.47 21.68
N ASN A 181 -8.95 8.76 22.27
CA ASN A 181 -10.23 8.76 21.55
C ASN A 181 -10.26 9.82 20.46
N GLU A 182 -9.71 11.01 20.71
CA GLU A 182 -9.55 12.05 19.68
C GLU A 182 -8.67 11.55 18.53
N PHE A 183 -7.55 10.90 18.87
CA PHE A 183 -6.64 10.31 17.90
C PHE A 183 -7.32 9.26 17.02
N LEU A 184 -7.98 8.27 17.63
CA LEU A 184 -8.67 7.20 16.90
C LEU A 184 -9.85 7.75 16.11
N GLY A 185 -10.58 8.71 16.68
CA GLY A 185 -11.67 9.42 16.00
C GLY A 185 -11.18 10.12 14.73
N PHE A 186 -10.02 10.78 14.77
CA PHE A 186 -9.42 11.41 13.59
C PHE A 186 -9.06 10.38 12.50
N VAL A 187 -8.45 9.26 12.86
CA VAL A 187 -8.08 8.20 11.90
C VAL A 187 -9.33 7.64 11.22
N LYS A 188 -10.35 7.27 12.00
CA LYS A 188 -11.63 6.77 11.50
C LYS A 188 -12.34 7.78 10.60
N TYR A 189 -12.40 9.03 11.03
CA TYR A 189 -12.98 10.11 10.24
C TYR A 189 -12.26 10.27 8.89
N SER A 190 -10.93 10.27 8.89
CA SER A 190 -10.13 10.43 7.66
C SER A 190 -10.32 9.26 6.69
N ILE A 191 -10.41 8.03 7.20
CA ILE A 191 -10.71 6.84 6.38
C ILE A 191 -12.14 6.89 5.84
N GLY A 192 -13.10 7.38 6.63
CA GLY A 192 -14.47 7.63 6.18
C GLY A 192 -14.54 8.68 5.07
N MET A 193 -13.78 9.77 5.18
CA MET A 193 -13.66 10.78 4.11
C MET A 193 -13.10 10.18 2.81
N ASN A 194 -12.13 9.29 2.91
CA ASN A 194 -11.61 8.57 1.75
C ASN A 194 -12.67 7.67 1.11
N GLU A 195 -13.53 7.04 1.90
CA GLU A 195 -14.66 6.25 1.38
C GLU A 195 -15.68 7.13 0.65
N GLU A 196 -15.95 8.33 1.18
CA GLU A 196 -16.82 9.30 0.51
C GLU A 196 -16.25 9.68 -0.87
N ILE A 197 -14.95 9.95 -0.98
CA ILE A 197 -14.28 10.25 -2.25
C ILE A 197 -14.47 9.09 -3.24
N LEU A 198 -14.24 7.84 -2.79
CA LEU A 198 -14.42 6.66 -3.64
C LEU A 198 -15.86 6.52 -4.14
N LEU A 199 -16.85 6.80 -3.29
CA LEU A 199 -18.26 6.77 -3.64
C LEU A 199 -18.64 7.89 -4.64
N LYS A 200 -18.10 9.10 -4.47
CA LYS A 200 -18.32 10.19 -5.44
C LYS A 200 -17.74 9.86 -6.81
N LEU A 201 -16.59 9.17 -6.86
CA LEU A 201 -16.02 8.69 -8.12
C LEU A 201 -16.87 7.62 -8.79
N ASP A 202 -17.50 6.72 -8.01
CA ASP A 202 -18.47 5.76 -8.57
C ASP A 202 -19.70 6.45 -9.15
N ARG A 203 -20.20 7.48 -8.45
CA ARG A 203 -21.31 8.28 -8.96
C ARG A 203 -20.93 9.01 -10.24
N LEU A 204 -19.74 9.61 -10.29
CA LEU A 204 -19.21 10.25 -11.49
C LEU A 204 -19.15 9.27 -12.67
N LEU A 205 -18.70 8.03 -12.44
CA LEU A 205 -18.67 6.99 -13.47
C LEU A 205 -20.07 6.68 -14.01
N LEU A 206 -21.06 6.55 -13.14
CA LEU A 206 -22.44 6.31 -13.52
C LEU A 206 -23.04 7.50 -14.29
N GLU A 207 -22.71 8.73 -13.90
CA GLU A 207 -23.18 9.91 -14.61
C GLU A 207 -22.54 9.98 -16.00
N ILE A 208 -21.21 9.81 -16.13
CA ILE A 208 -20.50 9.79 -17.43
C ILE A 208 -21.07 8.73 -18.39
N THR A 209 -21.39 7.54 -17.88
CA THR A 209 -21.96 6.47 -18.73
C THR A 209 -23.38 6.74 -19.22
N ARG A 210 -24.09 7.68 -18.60
CA ARG A 210 -25.45 8.12 -19.00
C ARG A 210 -25.46 9.39 -19.83
N LEU A 211 -24.31 10.01 -20.08
CA LEU A 211 -24.22 11.25 -20.86
C LEU A 211 -24.43 10.95 -22.36
N ASP A 212 -25.60 11.29 -22.87
CA ASP A 212 -25.84 11.48 -24.30
C ASP A 212 -25.57 12.97 -24.61
N ALA A 213 -24.41 13.25 -25.22
CA ALA A 213 -23.97 14.52 -25.80
C ALA A 213 -24.38 15.82 -25.04
N PHE A 214 -23.69 16.12 -23.94
CA PHE A 214 -23.79 17.44 -23.28
C PHE A 214 -22.84 18.48 -23.87
N GLU A 215 -23.23 19.75 -23.84
CA GLU A 215 -22.32 20.86 -24.12
C GLU A 215 -21.34 21.06 -22.95
N PRO A 216 -20.10 21.56 -23.19
CA PRO A 216 -19.09 21.72 -22.14
C PRO A 216 -19.48 22.61 -20.94
N GLY A 217 -20.53 23.43 -21.10
CA GLY A 217 -21.10 24.28 -20.04
C GLY A 217 -21.94 23.50 -19.03
N ASP A 218 -22.61 22.43 -19.45
CA ASP A 218 -23.51 21.66 -18.59
C ASP A 218 -22.75 20.72 -17.63
N ILE A 219 -21.48 20.42 -17.95
CA ILE A 219 -20.63 19.53 -17.14
C ILE A 219 -20.35 20.12 -15.76
N GLU A 220 -20.11 21.43 -15.66
CA GLU A 220 -19.88 22.08 -14.35
C GLU A 220 -21.14 22.13 -13.49
N GLU A 221 -22.29 22.10 -14.14
CA GLU A 221 -23.58 22.09 -13.47
C GLU A 221 -23.98 20.69 -12.96
N MET A 222 -23.27 19.64 -13.39
CA MET A 222 -23.53 18.26 -12.98
C MET A 222 -23.38 18.08 -11.46
N PRO A 223 -24.33 17.41 -10.79
CA PRO A 223 -24.28 17.19 -9.34
C PRO A 223 -22.97 16.55 -8.87
N CYS A 224 -22.46 15.52 -9.56
CA CYS A 224 -21.21 14.87 -9.16
C CYS A 224 -19.99 15.79 -9.27
N MET A 225 -19.95 16.66 -10.28
CA MET A 225 -18.84 17.61 -10.48
C MET A 225 -18.83 18.64 -9.36
N LYS A 226 -19.99 19.18 -8.99
CA LYS A 226 -20.13 20.10 -7.84
C LYS A 226 -19.76 19.43 -6.52
N GLU A 227 -20.17 18.17 -6.31
CA GLU A 227 -19.85 17.41 -5.10
C GLU A 227 -18.33 17.17 -4.97
N ILE A 228 -17.66 16.77 -6.05
CA ILE A 228 -16.20 16.58 -6.06
C ILE A 228 -15.49 17.92 -5.86
N ASP A 229 -15.92 18.98 -6.53
CA ASP A 229 -15.37 20.33 -6.34
C ASP A 229 -15.54 20.84 -4.91
N ALA A 230 -16.71 20.60 -4.30
CA ALA A 230 -16.97 20.95 -2.91
C ALA A 230 -16.01 20.21 -1.96
N LEU A 231 -15.81 18.90 -2.17
CA LEU A 231 -14.85 18.10 -1.39
C LEU A 231 -13.42 18.62 -1.53
N ILE A 232 -12.99 18.96 -2.75
CA ILE A 232 -11.67 19.53 -3.02
C ILE A 232 -11.50 20.91 -2.35
N ARG A 233 -12.57 21.71 -2.27
CA ARG A 233 -12.54 23.05 -1.65
C ARG A 233 -12.56 22.99 -0.12
N GLN A 234 -13.44 22.19 0.48
CA GLN A 234 -13.56 22.07 1.94
C GLN A 234 -12.25 21.65 2.60
N THR A 235 -11.47 20.83 1.90
CA THR A 235 -10.19 20.28 2.39
C THR A 235 -9.00 21.23 2.21
N LYS A 236 -9.15 22.37 1.52
CA LYS A 236 -8.15 23.46 1.56
C LYS A 236 -8.10 24.16 2.93
N HIS A 237 -9.14 24.04 3.75
CA HIS A 237 -9.24 24.66 5.08
C HIS A 237 -8.80 23.73 6.23
N TYR A 238 -8.55 22.45 5.95
CA TYR A 238 -7.89 21.52 6.87
C TYR A 238 -6.36 21.65 6.68
N ARG A 239 -5.78 22.72 7.20
CA ARG A 239 -4.33 22.91 7.34
C ARG A 239 -3.98 23.22 8.77
#